data_AF-A0AB36X456-F1
#
_entry.id   AF-A0AB36X456-F1
#
_cell.length_a   1.000
_cell.length_b   1.000
_cell.length_c   1.000
_cell.angle_alpha   90.00
_cell.angle_beta   90.00
_cell.angle_gamma   90.00
#
_symmetry.space_group_name_H-M   'P 1'
#
loop_
_entity.id
_entity.type
_entity.pdbx_description
1 polymer ?
#
loop_
_entity_poly.entity_id
_entity_poly.type
_entity_poly.pdbx_seq_one_letter_code
_entity_poly.pdbx_strand_id
1 'polypeptide(L)'
;MNIRDAILQAKKDGLCITRKSMPNSYFYPTNGVGRTIICRENGSFVVPGWEPQLNDLIATDWKISTVKPEKITDSQLERWSADMIENLKKEADKASK
;
A
#
# COMPACT_ATOMS: atom_id res chain seq x y z
N MET A 1 -8.48 -6.91 -13.87
CA MET A 1 -8.06 -5.65 -14.55
C MET A 1 -6.58 -5.43 -14.31
N ASN A 2 -5.94 -4.48 -15.00
CA ASN A 2 -4.56 -4.11 -14.66
C ASN A 2 -4.51 -3.33 -13.33
N ILE A 3 -3.34 -3.20 -12.73
CA ILE A 3 -3.21 -2.53 -11.42
C ILE A 3 -3.60 -1.04 -11.46
N ARG A 4 -3.36 -0.35 -12.58
CA ARG A 4 -3.67 1.08 -12.75
C ARG A 4 -5.18 1.32 -12.64
N ASP A 5 -5.97 0.56 -13.39
CA ASP A 5 -7.43 0.70 -13.40
C ASP A 5 -8.01 0.35 -12.02
N ALA A 6 -7.46 -0.69 -11.37
CA ALA A 6 -7.85 -1.07 -10.02
C ALA A 6 -7.59 0.05 -9.01
N ILE A 7 -6.42 0.69 -9.06
CA ILE A 7 -6.07 1.81 -8.18
C ILE A 7 -6.99 3.00 -8.41
N LEU A 8 -7.24 3.37 -9.67
CA LEU A 8 -8.09 4.52 -10.00
C LEU A 8 -9.53 4.32 -9.48
N GLN A 9 -10.09 3.13 -9.64
CA GLN A 9 -11.42 2.82 -9.15
C GLN A 9 -11.45 2.72 -7.62
N ALA A 10 -10.50 2.00 -7.00
CA ALA A 10 -10.43 1.86 -5.55
C ALA A 10 -10.32 3.20 -4.82
N LYS A 11 -9.55 4.14 -5.36
CA LYS A 11 -9.41 5.49 -4.79
C LYS A 11 -10.69 6.30 -4.84
N LYS A 12 -11.50 6.14 -5.90
CA LYS A 12 -12.79 6.82 -6.03
C LYS A 12 -13.75 6.38 -4.94
N ASP A 13 -13.72 5.10 -4.61
CA ASP A 13 -14.67 4.46 -3.69
C ASP A 13 -14.13 4.36 -2.25
N GLY A 14 -12.86 4.68 -2.02
CA GLY A 14 -12.19 4.57 -0.71
C GLY A 14 -12.02 3.11 -0.26
N LEU A 15 -11.70 2.23 -1.20
CA LEU A 15 -11.60 0.77 -1.01
C LEU A 15 -10.17 0.26 -1.24
N CYS A 16 -9.93 -1.00 -0.87
CA CYS A 16 -8.70 -1.71 -1.18
C CYS A 16 -8.76 -2.42 -2.55
N ILE A 17 -7.58 -2.74 -3.10
CA ILE A 17 -7.43 -3.68 -4.22
C ILE A 17 -6.88 -5.02 -3.71
N THR A 18 -7.12 -6.08 -4.46
CA THR A 18 -6.59 -7.42 -4.16
C THR A 18 -6.33 -8.20 -5.46
N ARG A 19 -5.65 -9.34 -5.35
CA ARG A 19 -5.24 -10.18 -6.47
C ARG A 19 -5.42 -11.66 -6.13
N LYS A 20 -5.80 -12.49 -7.12
CA LYS A 20 -6.06 -13.92 -6.91
C LYS A 20 -4.83 -14.68 -6.39
N SER A 21 -3.63 -14.32 -6.84
CA SER A 21 -2.37 -14.94 -6.40
C SER A 21 -1.93 -14.52 -4.99
N MET A 22 -2.56 -13.50 -4.41
CA MET A 22 -2.26 -12.98 -3.07
C MET A 22 -3.54 -13.02 -2.21
N PRO A 23 -4.02 -14.23 -1.85
CA PRO A 23 -5.22 -14.36 -1.04
C PRO A 23 -5.02 -13.66 0.31
N ASN A 24 -6.10 -13.07 0.83
CA ASN A 24 -6.14 -12.34 2.11
C ASN A 24 -5.17 -11.15 2.19
N SER A 25 -4.68 -10.67 1.05
CA SER A 25 -3.85 -9.47 0.95
C SER A 25 -4.67 -8.34 0.33
N TYR A 26 -4.81 -7.25 1.07
CA TYR A 26 -5.58 -6.09 0.66
C TYR A 26 -4.66 -4.87 0.65
N PHE A 27 -4.65 -4.15 -0.46
CA PHE A 27 -3.76 -3.03 -0.67
C PHE A 27 -4.60 -1.76 -0.78
N TYR A 28 -4.42 -0.84 0.15
CA TYR A 28 -5.07 0.46 0.14
C TYR A 28 -4.16 1.48 -0.57
N PRO A 29 -4.49 1.90 -1.80
CA PRO A 29 -3.69 2.88 -2.51
C PRO A 29 -3.87 4.27 -1.90
N THR A 30 -2.80 4.85 -1.36
CA THR A 30 -2.80 6.22 -0.85
C THR A 30 -1.85 7.12 -1.63
N ASN A 31 -2.08 8.43 -1.55
CA ASN A 31 -1.15 9.46 -2.06
C ASN A 31 -0.25 10.03 -0.94
N GLY A 32 -0.33 9.47 0.28
CA GLY A 32 0.33 10.02 1.46
C GLY A 32 1.61 9.29 1.81
N VAL A 33 2.17 9.65 2.96
CA VAL A 33 3.42 9.08 3.50
C VAL A 33 3.31 7.57 3.77
N GLY A 34 2.09 7.06 3.93
CA GLY A 34 1.82 5.61 4.02
C GLY A 34 2.05 4.84 2.70
N ARG A 35 2.24 5.52 1.56
CA ARG A 35 2.37 4.92 0.22
C ARG A 35 1.18 3.99 -0.06
N THR A 36 1.38 2.80 -0.62
CA THR A 36 0.35 1.76 -0.59
C THR A 36 0.41 1.03 0.75
N ILE A 37 -0.72 0.94 1.45
CA ILE A 37 -0.79 0.33 2.79
C ILE A 37 -1.40 -1.07 2.68
N ILE A 38 -0.81 -2.05 3.34
CA ILE A 38 -1.37 -3.39 3.46
C ILE A 38 -2.39 -3.41 4.59
N CYS A 39 -3.60 -3.89 4.31
CA CYS A 39 -4.71 -4.03 5.24
C CYS A 39 -5.04 -5.51 5.49
N ARG A 40 -5.61 -5.80 6.66
CA ARG A 40 -6.33 -7.06 6.92
C ARG A 40 -7.73 -6.99 6.34
N GLU A 41 -8.42 -8.14 6.30
CA GLU A 41 -9.81 -8.23 5.85
C GLU A 41 -10.77 -7.35 6.66
N ASN A 42 -10.49 -7.14 7.94
CA ASN A 42 -11.27 -6.23 8.80
C ASN A 42 -10.95 -4.74 8.59
N GLY A 43 -10.08 -4.38 7.63
CA GLY A 43 -9.71 -3.00 7.34
C GLY A 43 -8.55 -2.43 8.19
N SER A 44 -8.09 -3.15 9.21
CA SER A 44 -6.97 -2.70 10.05
C SER A 44 -5.65 -2.67 9.27
N PHE A 45 -4.83 -1.65 9.52
CA PHE A 45 -3.53 -1.51 8.88
C PHE A 45 -2.51 -2.52 9.43
N VAL A 46 -1.74 -3.12 8.53
CA VAL A 46 -0.62 -4.01 8.85
C VAL A 46 0.70 -3.26 8.73
N VAL A 47 1.00 -2.77 7.51
CA VAL A 47 2.27 -2.10 7.21
C VAL A 47 2.11 -1.14 6.03
N PRO A 48 2.71 0.06 6.06
CA PRO A 48 2.77 0.96 4.91
C PRO A 48 3.83 0.51 3.90
N GLY A 49 3.85 1.13 2.72
CA GLY A 49 5.00 0.99 1.82
C GLY A 49 5.11 -0.33 1.08
N TRP A 50 3.98 -0.93 0.68
CA TRP A 50 4.04 -2.05 -0.25
C TRP A 50 4.66 -1.62 -1.58
N GLU A 51 5.68 -2.36 -2.01
CA GLU A 51 6.39 -2.15 -3.27
C GLU A 51 6.08 -3.29 -4.23
N PRO A 52 5.26 -3.05 -5.27
CA PRO A 52 4.88 -4.09 -6.23
C PRO A 52 6.10 -4.61 -6.97
N GLN A 53 6.16 -5.94 -7.15
CA GLN A 53 7.17 -6.57 -7.99
C GLN A 53 6.77 -6.52 -9.46
N LEU A 54 7.69 -6.84 -10.38
CA LEU A 54 7.39 -6.86 -11.82
C LEU A 54 6.12 -7.67 -12.14
N ASN A 55 5.98 -8.85 -11.54
CA ASN A 55 4.82 -9.73 -11.72
C ASN A 55 3.50 -9.13 -11.21
N ASP A 56 3.56 -8.15 -10.31
CA ASP A 56 2.39 -7.41 -9.83
C ASP A 56 2.00 -6.31 -10.81
N LEU A 57 3.02 -5.64 -11.38
CA LEU A 57 2.85 -4.54 -12.33
C LEU A 57 2.26 -5.00 -13.66
N ILE A 58 2.64 -6.18 -14.15
CA ILE A 58 2.15 -6.73 -15.44
C ILE A 58 0.89 -7.61 -15.29
N ALA A 59 0.41 -7.80 -14.07
CA ALA A 59 -0.74 -8.65 -13.81
C ALA A 59 -2.04 -8.05 -14.34
N THR A 60 -2.93 -8.91 -14.84
CA THR A 60 -4.24 -8.53 -15.38
C THR A 60 -5.41 -9.01 -14.52
N ASP A 61 -5.12 -9.63 -13.38
CA ASP A 61 -6.08 -10.25 -12.46
C ASP A 61 -6.34 -9.44 -11.18
N TRP A 62 -6.00 -8.15 -11.17
CA TRP A 62 -6.38 -7.24 -10.09
C TRP A 62 -7.89 -7.03 -10.01
N LYS A 63 -8.38 -6.81 -8.79
CA LYS A 63 -9.81 -6.58 -8.48
C LYS A 63 -9.96 -5.56 -7.36
N ILE A 64 -11.11 -4.89 -7.33
CA ILE A 64 -11.55 -4.08 -6.19
C ILE A 64 -12.05 -5.03 -5.10
N SER A 65 -11.61 -4.78 -3.88
CA SER A 65 -12.09 -5.47 -2.69
C SER A 65 -13.25 -4.70 -2.05
N THR A 66 -14.12 -5.40 -1.33
CA THR A 66 -15.11 -4.77 -0.45
C THR A 66 -14.52 -4.31 0.88
N VAL A 67 -13.26 -4.65 1.16
CA VAL A 67 -12.55 -4.21 2.36
C VAL A 67 -12.42 -2.70 2.36
N LYS A 68 -12.93 -2.10 3.43
CA LYS A 68 -12.82 -0.68 3.72
C LYS A 68 -11.76 -0.47 4.79
N PRO A 69 -10.67 0.25 4.51
CA PRO A 69 -9.64 0.51 5.49
C PRO A 69 -10.18 1.39 6.63
N GLU A 70 -9.57 1.26 7.80
CA GLU A 70 -9.78 2.20 8.90
C GLU A 70 -9.32 3.62 8.49
N LYS A 71 -9.75 4.63 9.26
CA LYS A 71 -9.27 6.00 9.03
C LYS A 71 -7.83 6.12 9.51
N ILE A 72 -6.94 6.61 8.64
CA ILE A 72 -5.55 6.90 9.01
C ILE A 72 -5.53 8.01 10.08
N THR A 73 -4.77 7.81 11.14
CA THR A 73 -4.59 8.81 12.21
C THR A 73 -3.32 9.63 12.01
N ASP A 74 -3.28 10.84 12.57
CA ASP A 74 -2.09 11.71 12.50
C ASP A 74 -0.87 11.04 13.13
N SER A 75 -1.06 10.36 14.27
CA SER A 75 0.00 9.58 14.93
C SER A 75 0.59 8.47 14.05
N GLN A 76 -0.22 7.84 13.19
CA GLN A 76 0.27 6.85 12.23
C GLN A 76 1.11 7.53 11.14
N LEU A 77 0.65 8.67 10.63
CA LEU A 77 1.39 9.45 9.61
C LEU A 77 2.73 9.94 10.13
N GLU A 78 2.78 10.47 11.35
CA GLU A 78 4.00 10.93 12.00
C GLU A 78 5.02 9.80 12.14
N ARG A 79 4.59 8.65 12.68
CA ARG A 79 5.45 7.47 12.83
C ARG A 79 6.00 7.00 11.48
N TRP A 80 5.14 6.82 10.48
CA TRP A 80 5.57 6.36 9.16
C TRP A 80 6.50 7.35 8.46
N SER A 81 6.31 8.66 8.70
CA SER A 81 7.22 9.69 8.20
C SER A 81 8.61 9.57 8.83
N ALA A 82 8.66 9.36 10.15
CA ALA A 82 9.92 9.15 10.87
C ALA A 82 10.65 7.89 10.38
N ASP A 83 9.94 6.77 10.26
CA ASP A 83 10.49 5.51 9.76
C ASP A 83 11.05 5.66 8.33
N MET A 84 10.34 6.38 7.46
CA MET A 84 10.79 6.64 6.09
C MET A 84 12.10 7.44 6.07
N ILE A 85 12.18 8.52 6.87
CA ILE A 85 13.39 9.35 6.97
C ILE A 85 14.57 8.53 7.50
N GLU A 86 14.36 7.69 8.51
CA GLU A 86 15.42 6.84 9.06
C GLU A 86 15.93 5.84 8.03
N ASN A 87 15.03 5.20 7.28
CA ASN A 87 15.41 4.23 6.24
C ASN A 87 16.21 4.90 5.11
N LEU A 88 15.79 6.08 4.66
CA LEU A 88 16.50 6.84 3.63
C LEU A 88 17.93 7.21 4.08
N LYS A 89 18.12 7.58 5.35
CA LYS A 89 19.46 7.84 5.91
C LYS A 89 20.34 6.59 5.87
N LYS A 90 19.80 5.44 6.30
CA LYS A 90 20.53 4.16 6.29
C LYS A 90 20.95 3.75 4.87
N GLU A 91 20.12 4.01 3.86
CA GLU A 91 20.45 3.72 2.47
C GLU A 91 21.53 4.65 1.92
N ALA A 92 21.46 5.95 2.21
CA ALA A 92 22.49 6.91 1.84
C ALA A 92 23.87 6.55 2.44
N ASP A 93 23.88 6.12 3.70
CA ASP A 93 25.11 5.68 4.39
C ASP A 93 25.70 4.41 3.78
N LYS A 94 24.85 3.50 3.26
CA LYS A 94 25.29 2.28 2.56
C LYS A 94 25.87 2.59 1.18
N ALA A 95 25.29 3.56 0.46
CA ALA A 95 25.75 3.96 -0.87
C ALA A 95 27.06 4.77 -0.84
N SER A 96 27.41 5.33 0.32
CA SER A 96 28.63 6.14 0.51
C SER A 96 29.85 5.33 0.95
N LYS A 97 29.72 4.00 1.05
CA LYS A 97 30.80 3.04 1.38
C LYS A 97 31.13 2.17 0.18
#